data_AF-A0A2F0AKB8-F1
#
_entry.id   AF-A0A2F0AKB8-F1
#
_cell.length_a   1.000
_cell.length_b   1.000
_cell.length_c   1.000
_cell.angle_alpha   90.00
_cell.angle_beta   90.00
_cell.angle_gamma   90.00
#
_symmetry.space_group_name_H-M   'P 1'
#
loop_
_entity.id
_entity.type
_entity.pdbx_description
1 polymer ?
#
loop_
_entity_poly.entity_id
_entity_poly.type
_entity_poly.pdbx_seq_one_letter_code
_entity_poly.pdbx_strand_id
1 'polypeptide(L)'
;MVLGGKLRLKNSLKRRSECGNPCKLCSKACPIEAIDKKGNINMNECFYCLDCQSLYYNNYKCPPLVIKRKKLEALRSKHVKLKERLV
;
A
#
# COMPACT_ATOMS: atom_id res chain seq x y z
N MET A 1 -4.86 -40.82 4.67
CA MET A 1 -3.75 -39.85 4.86
C MET A 1 -3.81 -38.81 3.74
N VAL A 2 -4.22 -37.57 4.05
CA VAL A 2 -4.20 -36.46 3.07
C VAL A 2 -2.81 -35.84 3.03
N LEU A 3 -1.92 -36.44 2.25
CA LEU A 3 -0.62 -35.88 1.88
C LEU A 3 -0.84 -34.71 0.90
N GLY A 4 -1.13 -33.52 1.43
CA GLY A 4 -1.27 -32.33 0.56
C GLY A 4 -1.71 -31.02 1.22
N GLY A 5 -2.08 -31.03 2.52
CA GLY A 5 -2.67 -29.84 3.17
C GLY A 5 -1.72 -28.70 3.54
N LYS A 6 -0.41 -28.82 3.29
CA LYS A 6 0.62 -27.92 3.86
C LYS A 6 1.24 -26.92 2.86
N LEU A 7 0.57 -26.64 1.74
CA LEU A 7 1.05 -25.70 0.72
C LEU A 7 0.25 -24.39 0.63
N ARG A 8 -0.18 -23.80 1.76
CA ARG A 8 -0.96 -22.54 1.77
C ARG A 8 -0.19 -21.29 2.23
N LEU A 9 1.14 -21.30 2.32
CA LEU A 9 1.86 -20.35 3.20
C LEU A 9 3.18 -19.77 2.65
N LYS A 10 3.24 -19.38 1.38
CA LYS A 10 4.12 -18.25 1.01
C LYS A 10 3.29 -16.98 1.08
N ASN A 11 3.26 -16.35 2.26
CA ASN A 11 2.58 -15.08 2.53
C ASN A 11 3.24 -13.92 1.76
N SER A 12 3.00 -13.87 0.45
CA SER A 12 3.62 -12.92 -0.49
C SER A 12 2.79 -11.63 -0.66
N LEU A 13 2.03 -11.22 0.36
CA LEU A 13 1.32 -9.94 0.34
C LEU A 13 2.35 -8.82 0.58
N LYS A 14 2.69 -8.11 -0.50
CA LYS A 14 3.65 -7.01 -0.45
C LYS A 14 3.06 -5.87 0.38
N ARG A 15 3.78 -5.48 1.42
CA ARG A 15 3.42 -4.36 2.29
C ARG A 15 4.64 -3.49 2.50
N ARG A 16 4.43 -2.17 2.60
CA ARG A 16 5.51 -1.23 2.90
C ARG A 16 5.69 -1.11 4.41
N SER A 17 6.89 -0.78 4.87
CA SER A 17 7.17 -0.53 6.29
C SER A 17 6.32 0.59 6.90
N GLU A 18 5.86 1.55 6.09
CA GLU A 18 5.00 2.65 6.55
C GLU A 18 3.52 2.25 6.75
N CYS A 19 3.12 1.05 6.32
CA CYS A 19 1.76 0.55 6.48
C CYS A 19 1.56 0.06 7.93
N GLY A 20 0.77 0.77 8.72
CA GLY A 20 0.53 0.51 10.15
C GLY A 20 0.79 1.75 11.00
N ASN A 21 1.95 2.39 10.78
CA ASN A 21 2.28 3.64 11.44
C ASN A 21 3.02 4.57 10.45
N PRO A 22 2.44 5.69 10.01
CA PRO A 22 1.11 6.26 10.32
C PRO A 22 -0.04 5.77 9.41
N CYS A 23 0.24 4.96 8.38
CA CYS A 23 -0.77 4.61 7.37
C CYS A 23 -1.72 3.49 7.84
N LYS A 24 -2.96 3.86 8.18
CA LYS A 24 -4.04 2.92 8.60
C LYS A 24 -5.06 2.60 7.50
N LEU A 25 -4.78 3.00 6.26
CA LEU A 25 -5.72 2.89 5.13
C LEU A 25 -6.15 1.43 4.88
N CYS A 26 -5.19 0.51 4.77
CA CYS A 26 -5.49 -0.90 4.48
C CYS A 26 -6.25 -1.57 5.63
N SER A 27 -6.06 -1.12 6.88
CA SER A 27 -6.82 -1.62 8.03
C SER A 27 -8.28 -1.21 7.93
N LYS A 28 -8.56 0.05 7.60
CA LYS A 28 -9.94 0.55 7.39
C LYS A 28 -10.64 -0.02 6.15
N ALA A 29 -9.87 -0.37 5.11
CA ALA A 29 -10.44 -0.91 3.88
C ALA A 29 -10.73 -2.42 3.96
N CYS A 30 -10.19 -3.12 4.96
CA CYS A 30 -10.43 -4.55 5.12
C CYS A 30 -11.80 -4.76 5.78
N PRO A 31 -12.78 -5.38 5.09
CA PRO A 31 -14.14 -5.50 5.60
C PRO A 31 -14.25 -6.44 6.81
N ILE A 32 -13.32 -7.40 6.93
CA ILE A 32 -13.28 -8.40 8.01
C ILE A 32 -12.18 -8.09 9.04
N GLU A 33 -11.59 -6.89 8.98
CA GLU A 33 -10.61 -6.39 9.96
C GLU A 33 -9.41 -7.32 10.24
N ALA A 34 -9.04 -8.22 9.32
CA ALA A 34 -7.87 -9.11 9.45
C ALA A 34 -6.53 -8.35 9.50
N ILE A 35 -6.54 -7.04 9.34
CA ILE A 35 -5.36 -6.20 9.34
C ILE A 35 -5.36 -5.37 10.62
N ASP A 36 -4.43 -5.69 11.51
CA ASP A 36 -4.23 -4.97 12.77
C ASP A 36 -3.87 -3.49 12.52
N LYS A 37 -4.13 -2.64 13.52
CA LYS A 37 -3.78 -1.21 13.48
C LYS A 37 -2.28 -0.99 13.27
N LYS A 38 -1.41 -1.91 13.70
CA LYS A 38 0.04 -1.90 13.45
C LYS A 38 0.43 -2.34 12.04
N GLY A 39 -0.53 -2.81 11.23
CA GLY A 39 -0.32 -3.22 9.85
C GLY A 39 0.01 -4.71 9.65
N ASN A 40 -0.04 -5.51 10.72
CA ASN A 40 0.12 -6.96 10.62
C ASN A 40 -1.14 -7.60 10.02
N ILE A 41 -0.97 -8.55 9.11
CA ILE A 41 -2.09 -9.28 8.49
C ILE A 41 -2.24 -10.62 9.21
N ASN A 42 -3.39 -10.85 9.84
CA ASN A 42 -3.76 -12.13 10.41
C ASN A 42 -4.29 -13.03 9.30
N MET A 43 -3.53 -14.06 8.94
CA MET A 43 -3.85 -14.96 7.84
C MET A 43 -4.91 -15.99 8.19
N ASN A 44 -5.20 -16.18 9.48
CA ASN A 44 -6.28 -17.05 9.93
C ASN A 44 -7.65 -16.44 9.57
N GLU A 45 -7.77 -15.12 9.70
CA GLU A 45 -9.00 -14.36 9.39
C GLU A 45 -9.02 -13.82 7.96
N CYS A 46 -7.87 -13.76 7.27
CA CYS A 46 -7.77 -13.18 5.95
C CYS A 46 -8.48 -14.03 4.88
N PHE A 47 -9.55 -13.50 4.30
CA PHE A 47 -10.29 -14.13 3.20
C PHE A 47 -9.61 -13.98 1.82
N TYR A 48 -8.45 -13.30 1.72
CA TYR A 48 -7.74 -13.06 0.46
C TYR A 48 -8.54 -12.27 -0.60
N CYS A 49 -9.30 -11.24 -0.19
CA CYS A 49 -10.00 -10.34 -1.12
C CYS A 49 -9.07 -9.44 -1.97
N LEU A 50 -7.77 -9.35 -1.61
CA LEU A 50 -6.73 -8.58 -2.30
C LEU A 50 -6.95 -7.05 -2.40
N ASP A 51 -7.95 -6.48 -1.73
CA ASP A 51 -8.17 -5.03 -1.68
C ASP A 51 -6.96 -4.28 -1.11
N CYS A 52 -6.30 -4.85 -0.10
CA CYS A 52 -5.10 -4.25 0.47
C CYS A 52 -3.95 -4.15 -0.54
N GLN A 53 -3.86 -5.09 -1.49
CA GLN A 53 -2.88 -5.06 -2.56
C GLN A 53 -3.27 -4.07 -3.66
N SER A 54 -4.56 -4.02 -4.04
CA SER A 54 -5.05 -3.00 -4.97
C SER A 54 -4.75 -1.58 -4.46
N LEU A 55 -5.02 -1.32 -3.18
CA LEU A 55 -4.68 -0.06 -2.52
C LEU A 55 -3.17 0.19 -2.44
N TYR A 56 -2.36 -0.85 -2.24
CA TYR A 56 -0.91 -0.74 -2.20
C TYR A 56 -0.32 -0.20 -3.51
N TYR A 57 -0.87 -0.62 -4.66
CA TYR A 57 -0.44 -0.14 -5.98
C TYR A 57 -1.09 1.20 -6.38
N ASN A 58 -2.11 1.66 -5.66
CA ASN A 58 -2.83 2.87 -6.01
C ASN A 58 -2.07 4.14 -5.59
N ASN A 59 -1.54 4.86 -6.59
CA ASN A 59 -0.77 6.09 -6.39
C ASN A 59 -1.57 7.29 -5.86
N TYR A 60 -2.91 7.23 -5.90
CA TYR A 60 -3.82 8.30 -5.46
C TYR A 60 -4.39 8.06 -4.07
N LYS A 61 -4.47 6.80 -3.63
CA LYS A 61 -5.03 6.45 -2.32
C LYS A 61 -3.94 6.18 -1.28
N CYS A 62 -2.82 5.57 -1.68
CA CYS A 62 -1.76 5.19 -0.76
C CYS A 62 -0.95 6.43 -0.30
N PRO A 63 -0.97 6.82 0.99
CA PRO A 63 -0.30 8.03 1.49
C PRO A 63 1.17 8.19 1.04
N PRO A 64 2.03 7.17 1.12
CA PRO A 64 3.43 7.34 0.70
C PRO A 64 3.58 7.55 -0.81
N LEU A 65 2.68 7.01 -1.63
CA LEU A 65 2.69 7.24 -3.08
C LEU A 65 2.13 8.62 -3.41
N VAL A 66 1.09 9.06 -2.72
CA VAL A 66 0.51 10.41 -2.86
C VAL A 66 1.54 11.48 -2.52
N ILE A 67 2.31 11.30 -1.43
CA ILE A 67 3.39 12.21 -1.04
C ILE A 67 4.47 12.25 -2.12
N LYS A 68 4.91 11.09 -2.63
CA LYS A 68 5.88 11.02 -3.73
C LYS A 68 5.37 11.72 -4.99
N ARG A 69 4.13 11.46 -5.39
CA ARG A 69 3.48 12.09 -6.55
C ARG A 69 3.44 13.60 -6.41
N LYS A 70 2.92 14.12 -5.29
CA LYS A 70 2.86 15.57 -5.01
C LYS A 70 4.24 16.22 -5.02
N LYS A 71 5.27 15.55 -4.48
CA LYS A 71 6.65 16.05 -4.50
C LYS A 71 7.18 16.14 -5.94
N LEU A 72 6.95 15.14 -6.77
CA LEU A 72 7.34 15.14 -8.17
C LEU A 72 6.62 16.22 -8.98
N GLU A 73 5.33 16.42 -8.74
CA GLU A 73 4.55 17.50 -9.37
C GLU A 73 5.11 18.88 -9.02
N ALA A 74 5.41 19.13 -7.73
CA ALA A 74 5.99 20.39 -7.29
C ALA A 74 7.39 20.64 -7.91
N LEU A 75 8.21 19.60 -8.07
CA LEU A 75 9.50 19.70 -8.76
C LEU A 75 9.32 19.97 -10.25
N ARG A 76 8.37 19.31 -10.90
CA ARG A 76 8.07 19.52 -12.32
C ARG A 76 7.64 20.96 -12.59
N SER A 77 6.76 21.53 -11.77
CA SER A 77 6.35 22.94 -11.89
C SER A 77 7.51 23.91 -11.69
N LYS A 78 8.44 23.63 -10.77
CA LYS A 78 9.66 24.44 -10.60
C LYS A 78 10.56 24.36 -11.83
N HIS A 79 10.70 23.18 -12.42
CA HIS A 79 11.55 22.97 -13.59
C HIS A 79 10.99 23.66 -14.84
N VAL A 80 9.67 23.61 -15.03
CA VAL A 80 8.96 24.36 -16.09
C VAL A 80 9.20 25.87 -15.92
N LYS A 81 9.01 26.39 -14.70
CA LYS A 81 9.19 27.82 -14.38
C LYS A 81 10.65 28.29 -14.51
N LEU A 82 11.61 27.43 -14.17
CA LEU A 82 13.04 27.72 -14.36
C LEU A 82 13.38 27.78 -15.85
N LYS A 83 12.85 26.84 -16.65
CA LYS A 83 13.06 26.80 -18.09
C LYS A 83 12.45 28.01 -18.80
N GLU A 84 11.27 28.46 -18.39
CA GLU A 84 10.65 29.70 -18.90
C GLU A 84 11.41 30.97 -18.54
N ARG A 85 12.11 30.99 -17.39
CA ARG A 85 12.93 32.15 -16.99
C ARG A 85 14.30 32.20 -17.71
N LEU A 86 14.72 31.10 -18.32
CA LEU A 86 16.01 30.95 -19.00
C LEU A 86 15.91 31.16 -20.53
N VAL A 87 14.71 31.45 -21.03
CA VAL A 87 14.42 31.87 -22.42
C VAL A 87 14.18 33.37 -22.40
#